data_AF-A0A829W7J3-F1
#
_entry.id   AF-A0A829W7J3-F1
#
_cell.length_a   1.000
_cell.length_b   1.000
_cell.length_c   1.000
_cell.angle_alpha   90.00
_cell.angle_beta   90.00
_cell.angle_gamma   90.00
#
_symmetry.space_group_name_H-M   'P 1'
#
loop_
_entity.id
_entity.type
_entity.pdbx_description
1 polymer ?
#
loop_
_entity_poly.entity_id
_entity_poly.type
_entity_poly.pdbx_seq_one_letter_code
_entity_poly.pdbx_strand_id
1 'polypeptide(L)'
;MSEYVSALMVCLQPANLLLIVAMVSLGIVFGAIPGLSATLGIALLLPVTFGLSTETSFVLLLAIWIGGVSGTFISAVLIGIPGSSSAIATCFDGFPMTKNGQASKALGIGMTAIPEPIPGRNPIHRPDTNTKKRQKGCRLYGSSTVKAAARPSLYIRPILPY
;
A
#
# COMPACT_ATOMS: atom_id res chain seq x y z
N MET A 1 -33.91 12.00 5.85
CA MET A 1 -33.07 11.68 7.04
C MET A 1 -33.17 10.20 7.42
N SER A 2 -34.30 9.53 7.16
CA SER A 2 -34.50 8.08 7.31
C SER A 2 -33.56 7.21 6.48
N GLU A 3 -33.27 7.59 5.23
CA GLU A 3 -32.41 6.82 4.30
C GLU A 3 -30.99 6.57 4.83
N TYR A 4 -30.41 7.52 5.58
CA TYR A 4 -29.09 7.35 6.16
C TYR A 4 -29.09 6.35 7.33
N VAL A 5 -30.21 6.32 8.08
CA VAL A 5 -30.38 5.44 9.23
C VAL A 5 -30.62 4.01 8.75
N SER A 6 -31.39 3.80 7.68
CA SER A 6 -31.56 2.47 7.07
C SER A 6 -30.25 1.91 6.52
N ALA A 7 -29.47 2.71 5.78
CA ALA A 7 -28.15 2.29 5.28
C ALA A 7 -27.19 1.92 6.41
N LEU A 8 -27.20 2.68 7.51
CA LEU A 8 -26.39 2.37 8.70
C LEU A 8 -26.82 1.02 9.32
N MET A 9 -28.12 0.78 9.46
CA MET A 9 -28.64 -0.49 9.99
C MET A 9 -28.26 -1.69 9.12
N VAL A 10 -28.21 -1.53 7.80
CA VAL A 10 -27.79 -2.60 6.88
C VAL A 10 -26.28 -2.86 6.97
N CYS A 11 -25.45 -1.84 7.18
CA CYS A 11 -24.02 -2.04 7.46
C CYS A 11 -23.76 -2.77 8.78
N LEU A 12 -24.58 -2.52 9.81
CA LEU A 12 -24.48 -3.18 11.12
C LEU A 12 -25.09 -4.59 11.12
N GLN A 13 -25.73 -5.00 10.03
CA GLN A 13 -26.32 -6.32 9.93
C GLN A 13 -25.21 -7.39 9.99
N PRO A 14 -25.34 -8.43 10.84
CA PRO A 14 -24.25 -9.37 11.11
C PRO A 14 -23.76 -10.12 9.86
N ALA A 15 -24.66 -10.36 8.89
CA ALA A 15 -24.31 -10.94 7.59
C ALA A 15 -23.33 -10.05 6.79
N ASN A 16 -23.59 -8.74 6.75
CA ASN A 16 -22.73 -7.78 6.05
C ASN A 16 -21.41 -7.58 6.77
N LEU A 17 -21.41 -7.62 8.10
CA LEU A 17 -20.18 -7.54 8.89
C LEU A 17 -19.24 -8.72 8.60
N LEU A 18 -19.79 -9.94 8.53
CA LEU A 18 -19.02 -11.14 8.15
C LEU A 18 -18.45 -11.02 6.73
N LEU A 19 -19.27 -10.55 5.79
CA LEU A 19 -18.83 -10.30 4.40
C LEU A 19 -17.72 -9.25 4.34
N ILE A 20 -17.81 -8.16 5.11
CA ILE A 20 -16.76 -7.14 5.18
C ILE A 20 -15.45 -7.77 5.66
N VAL A 21 -15.48 -8.53 6.76
CA VAL A 21 -14.27 -9.18 7.29
C VAL A 21 -13.68 -10.17 6.29
N ALA A 22 -14.51 -10.97 5.63
CA ALA A 22 -14.09 -11.90 4.59
C ALA A 22 -13.46 -11.17 3.39
N MET A 23 -14.06 -10.08 2.92
CA MET A 23 -13.55 -9.33 1.78
C MET A 23 -12.32 -8.49 2.11
N VAL A 24 -12.22 -7.94 3.32
CA VAL A 24 -11.02 -7.21 3.77
C VAL A 24 -9.84 -8.18 3.87
N SER A 25 -10.03 -9.35 4.47
CA SER A 25 -8.96 -10.35 4.58
C SER A 25 -8.54 -10.86 3.21
N LEU A 26 -9.49 -11.16 2.32
CA LEU A 26 -9.23 -11.49 0.92
C LEU A 26 -8.45 -10.33 0.23
N GLY A 27 -8.91 -9.10 0.40
CA GLY A 27 -8.28 -7.91 -0.16
C GLY A 27 -6.86 -7.69 0.32
N ILE A 28 -6.55 -7.94 1.60
CA ILE A 28 -5.19 -7.84 2.14
C ILE A 28 -4.28 -8.88 1.47
N VAL A 29 -4.74 -10.12 1.30
CA VAL A 29 -3.97 -11.19 0.65
C VAL A 29 -3.72 -10.85 -0.82
N PHE A 30 -4.75 -10.41 -1.55
CA PHE A 30 -4.62 -9.99 -2.94
C PHE A 30 -3.72 -8.75 -3.08
N GLY A 31 -3.84 -7.77 -2.18
CA GLY A 31 -3.01 -6.57 -2.18
C GLY A 31 -1.55 -6.83 -1.77
N ALA A 32 -1.28 -7.91 -1.05
CA ALA A 32 0.09 -8.31 -0.73
C ALA A 32 0.84 -8.82 -1.98
N ILE A 33 0.12 -9.29 -3.00
CA ILE A 33 0.69 -9.77 -4.26
C ILE A 33 1.23 -8.58 -5.07
N PRO A 34 2.55 -8.51 -5.30
CA PRO A 34 3.13 -7.40 -6.04
C PRO A 34 2.62 -7.39 -7.48
N GLY A 35 2.08 -6.25 -7.92
CA GLY A 35 1.50 -6.07 -9.26
C GLY A 35 -0.02 -6.17 -9.30
N LEU A 36 -0.68 -6.64 -8.24
CA LEU A 36 -2.13 -6.63 -8.16
C LEU A 36 -2.59 -5.41 -7.33
N SER A 37 -2.93 -4.33 -8.04
CA SER A 37 -3.40 -3.10 -7.39
C SER A 37 -4.81 -3.26 -6.82
N ALA A 38 -5.15 -2.47 -5.80
CA ALA A 38 -6.50 -2.42 -5.22
C ALA A 38 -7.59 -2.14 -6.28
N THR A 39 -7.25 -1.37 -7.32
CA THR A 39 -8.14 -1.05 -8.44
C THR A 39 -8.49 -2.28 -9.28
N LEU A 40 -7.54 -3.21 -9.47
CA LEU A 40 -7.80 -4.47 -10.15
C LEU A 40 -8.74 -5.37 -9.33
N GLY A 41 -8.60 -5.37 -8.00
CA GLY A 41 -9.51 -6.09 -7.11
C GLY A 41 -10.97 -5.63 -7.25
N ILE A 42 -11.21 -4.31 -7.31
CA ILE A 42 -12.53 -3.74 -7.59
C ILE A 42 -13.05 -4.21 -8.96
N ALA A 43 -12.21 -4.14 -10.00
CA ALA A 43 -12.61 -4.52 -11.35
C ALA A 43 -13.01 -6.01 -11.45
N LEU A 44 -12.33 -6.89 -10.71
CA LEU A 44 -12.65 -8.33 -10.66
C LEU A 44 -13.95 -8.63 -9.89
N LEU A 45 -14.31 -7.81 -8.91
CA LEU A 45 -15.56 -7.97 -8.15
C LEU A 45 -16.76 -7.31 -8.81
N LEU A 46 -16.54 -6.35 -9.68
CA LEU A 46 -17.60 -5.67 -10.42
C LEU A 46 -18.62 -6.63 -11.08
N PRO A 47 -18.21 -7.73 -11.77
CA PRO A 47 -19.17 -8.71 -12.27
C PRO A 47 -19.99 -9.41 -11.17
N VAL A 48 -19.40 -9.66 -10.00
CA VAL A 48 -20.08 -10.28 -8.85
C VAL A 48 -21.12 -9.33 -8.26
N THR A 49 -20.88 -8.02 -8.30
CA THR A 49 -21.80 -7.02 -7.73
C THR A 49 -23.13 -6.86 -8.47
N PHE A 50 -23.23 -7.30 -9.74
CA PHE A 50 -24.49 -7.21 -10.49
C PHE A 50 -25.58 -8.17 -9.99
N GLY A 51 -25.21 -9.23 -9.27
CA GLY A 51 -26.15 -10.19 -8.68
C GLY A 51 -26.63 -9.84 -7.27
N LEU A 52 -26.15 -8.73 -6.70
CA LEU A 52 -26.35 -8.38 -5.29
C LEU A 52 -27.16 -7.09 -5.16
N SER A 53 -27.81 -6.91 -4.00
CA SER A 53 -28.47 -5.64 -3.64
C SER A 53 -27.46 -4.48 -3.68
N THR A 54 -27.88 -3.31 -4.15
CA THR A 54 -27.06 -2.10 -4.24
C THR A 54 -26.25 -1.81 -2.97
N GLU A 55 -26.87 -1.93 -1.80
CA GLU A 55 -26.24 -1.66 -0.51
C GLU A 55 -25.07 -2.61 -0.22
N THR A 56 -25.31 -3.93 -0.33
CA THR A 56 -24.30 -4.97 -0.14
C THR A 56 -23.15 -4.85 -1.16
N SER A 57 -23.46 -4.50 -2.42
CA SER A 57 -22.45 -4.31 -3.46
C SER A 57 -21.46 -3.21 -3.11
N PHE A 58 -21.92 -2.05 -2.66
CA PHE A 58 -21.03 -0.96 -2.23
C PHE A 58 -20.18 -1.35 -1.02
N VAL A 59 -20.77 -2.06 -0.05
CA VAL A 59 -20.05 -2.57 1.12
C VAL A 59 -18.90 -3.49 0.71
N LEU A 60 -19.12 -4.44 -0.20
CA LEU A 60 -18.08 -5.36 -0.69
C LEU A 60 -16.98 -4.62 -1.45
N LEU A 61 -17.34 -3.68 -2.32
CA LEU A 61 -16.38 -2.90 -3.11
C LEU A 61 -15.49 -2.03 -2.22
N LEU A 62 -16.06 -1.41 -1.18
CA LEU A 62 -15.29 -0.63 -0.21
C LEU A 62 -14.42 -1.54 0.67
N ALA A 63 -14.95 -2.67 1.12
CA ALA A 63 -14.22 -3.64 1.95
C ALA A 63 -12.95 -4.15 1.24
N ILE A 64 -13.06 -4.59 -0.02
CA ILE A 64 -11.88 -5.03 -0.76
C ILE A 64 -10.91 -3.87 -1.02
N TRP A 65 -11.41 -2.66 -1.31
CA TRP A 65 -10.56 -1.51 -1.58
C TRP A 65 -9.67 -1.19 -0.38
N ILE A 66 -10.29 -1.10 0.80
CA ILE A 66 -9.58 -0.81 2.06
C ILE A 66 -8.58 -1.94 2.37
N GLY A 67 -8.99 -3.20 2.22
CA GLY A 67 -8.11 -4.36 2.41
C GLY A 67 -6.93 -4.37 1.44
N GLY A 68 -7.19 -4.11 0.16
CA GLY A 68 -6.20 -4.08 -0.91
C GLY A 68 -5.18 -2.96 -0.75
N VAL A 69 -5.63 -1.73 -0.47
CA VAL A 69 -4.73 -0.59 -0.21
C VAL A 69 -3.84 -0.89 1.00
N SER A 70 -4.42 -1.41 2.08
CA SER A 70 -3.65 -1.78 3.29
C SER A 70 -2.63 -2.90 3.00
N GLY A 71 -3.03 -3.94 2.26
CA GLY A 71 -2.14 -5.05 1.86
C GLY A 71 -0.96 -4.59 0.99
N THR A 72 -1.21 -3.73 0.00
CA THR A 72 -0.14 -3.19 -0.87
C THR A 72 0.87 -2.35 -0.09
N PHE A 73 0.40 -1.59 0.92
CA PHE A 73 1.27 -0.82 1.81
C PHE A 73 2.12 -1.74 2.70
N ILE A 74 1.52 -2.77 3.30
CA ILE A 74 2.23 -3.70 4.19
C ILE A 74 3.33 -4.45 3.40
N SER A 75 3.00 -4.95 2.21
CA SER A 75 3.96 -5.64 1.33
C SER A 75 5.07 -4.71 0.85
N ALA A 76 4.76 -3.46 0.52
CA ALA A 76 5.75 -2.44 0.16
C ALA A 76 6.78 -2.20 1.28
N VAL A 77 6.33 -2.02 2.52
CA VAL A 77 7.22 -1.76 3.66
C VAL A 77 8.04 -3.00 4.06
N LEU A 78 7.43 -4.19 4.01
CA LEU A 78 8.08 -5.42 4.48
C LEU A 78 8.99 -6.08 3.42
N ILE A 79 8.50 -6.20 2.19
CA ILE A 79 9.16 -6.93 1.10
C ILE A 79 9.95 -5.98 0.19
N GLY A 80 9.62 -4.68 0.19
CA GLY A 80 10.31 -3.68 -0.63
C GLY A 80 9.84 -3.65 -2.08
N ILE A 81 8.85 -4.47 -2.45
CA ILE A 81 8.26 -4.49 -3.79
C ILE A 81 6.91 -3.75 -3.74
N PRO A 82 6.81 -2.54 -4.28
CA PRO A 82 5.58 -1.76 -4.22
C PRO A 82 4.53 -2.29 -5.20
N GLY A 83 3.30 -2.47 -4.73
CA GLY A 83 2.14 -2.83 -5.56
C GLY A 83 1.49 -1.66 -6.31
N SER A 84 1.85 -0.42 -5.96
CA SER A 84 1.32 0.81 -6.58
C SER A 84 2.39 1.89 -6.69
N SER A 85 2.17 2.86 -7.59
CA SER A 85 3.06 4.01 -7.76
C SER A 85 3.09 4.94 -6.55
N SER A 86 2.00 5.00 -5.78
CA SER A 86 1.93 5.76 -4.54
C SER A 86 2.75 5.14 -3.41
N ALA A 87 2.87 3.81 -3.36
CA ALA A 87 3.62 3.09 -2.32
C ALA A 87 5.14 3.06 -2.55
N ILE A 88 5.63 3.48 -3.73
CA ILE A 88 7.06 3.54 -4.05
C ILE A 88 7.84 4.41 -3.06
N ALA A 89 7.30 5.59 -2.71
CA ALA A 89 7.96 6.49 -1.75
C ALA A 89 8.08 5.82 -0.37
N THR A 90 7.02 5.15 0.07
CA THR A 90 6.99 4.40 1.33
C THR A 90 7.95 3.20 1.33
N CYS A 91 8.12 2.49 0.21
CA CYS A 91 9.15 1.46 0.08
C CYS A 91 10.55 2.02 0.36
N PHE A 92 10.90 3.16 -0.24
CA PHE A 92 12.24 3.73 -0.11
C PHE A 92 12.55 4.15 1.33
N ASP A 93 11.55 4.63 2.07
CA ASP A 93 11.72 5.04 3.46
C ASP A 93 11.56 3.87 4.45
N GLY A 94 10.59 2.99 4.22
CA GLY A 94 10.19 1.91 5.13
C GLY A 94 11.01 0.61 5.00
N PHE A 95 11.36 0.18 3.79
CA PHE A 95 12.16 -1.05 3.59
C PHE A 95 13.51 -1.06 4.31
N PRO A 96 14.34 0.01 4.32
CA PRO A 96 15.58 0.00 5.09
C PRO A 96 15.33 -0.07 6.60
N MET A 97 14.20 0.45 7.10
CA MET A 97 13.81 0.32 8.51
C MET A 97 13.39 -1.12 8.86
N THR A 98 12.63 -1.77 7.99
CA THR A 98 12.29 -3.19 8.11
C THR A 98 13.55 -4.06 8.12
N LYS A 99 14.54 -3.79 7.24
CA LYS A 99 15.81 -4.51 7.19
C LYS A 99 16.64 -4.39 8.47
N ASN A 100 16.47 -3.28 9.20
CA ASN A 100 17.08 -3.05 10.52
C ASN A 100 16.27 -3.66 11.69
N GLY A 101 15.27 -4.51 11.41
CA GLY A 101 14.43 -5.13 12.44
C GLY A 101 13.34 -4.20 13.00
N GLN A 102 13.15 -3.01 12.43
CA GLN A 102 12.17 -2.02 12.90
C GLN A 102 10.88 -2.04 12.06
N ALA A 103 10.41 -3.24 11.68
CA ALA A 103 9.27 -3.41 10.78
C ALA A 103 7.96 -2.80 11.33
N SER A 104 7.66 -3.02 12.61
CA SER A 104 6.47 -2.47 13.27
C SER A 104 6.49 -0.94 13.33
N LYS A 105 7.66 -0.35 13.60
CA LYS A 105 7.84 1.10 13.56
C LYS A 105 7.69 1.64 12.15
N ALA A 106 8.31 0.99 11.15
CA ALA A 106 8.21 1.39 9.75
C ALA A 106 6.75 1.43 9.26
N LEU A 107 5.97 0.40 9.60
CA LEU A 107 4.53 0.35 9.30
C LEU A 107 3.76 1.44 10.04
N GLY A 108 4.03 1.64 11.33
CA GLY A 108 3.40 2.68 12.14
C GLY A 108 3.64 4.09 11.58
N ILE A 109 4.88 4.42 11.24
CA ILE A 109 5.25 5.74 10.69
C ILE A 109 4.59 5.95 9.32
N GLY A 110 4.59 4.93 8.46
CA GLY A 110 3.98 5.02 7.13
C GLY A 110 2.46 5.11 7.15
N MET A 111 1.77 4.51 8.14
CA MET A 111 0.31 4.62 8.28
C MET A 111 -0.13 5.88 9.02
N THR A 112 0.58 6.28 10.07
CA THR A 112 0.16 7.39 10.94
C THR A 112 0.69 8.75 10.49
N ALA A 113 1.66 8.80 9.58
CA ALA A 113 2.35 10.03 9.13
C ALA A 113 2.94 10.88 10.26
N ILE A 114 3.03 10.35 11.49
CA ILE A 114 3.66 11.00 12.61
C ILE A 114 5.17 10.77 12.44
N PRO A 115 5.98 11.82 12.27
CA PRO A 115 7.43 11.67 12.22
C PRO A 115 7.92 11.29 13.62
N GLU A 116 8.01 9.99 13.91
CA GLU A 116 8.77 9.55 15.08
C GLU A 116 10.26 9.85 14.85
N PRO A 117 10.96 10.43 15.84
CA PRO A 117 12.41 10.53 15.82
C PRO A 117 13.00 9.13 15.77
N ILE A 118 13.58 8.75 14.64
CA ILE A 118 14.19 7.43 14.43
C ILE A 118 15.37 7.29 15.41
N PRO A 119 15.29 6.41 16.43
CA PRO A 119 16.35 6.28 17.43
C PRO A 119 17.62 5.77 16.74
N GLY A 120 18.71 6.52 16.85
CA GLY A 120 20.01 6.16 16.26
C GLY A 120 20.27 6.67 14.83
N ARG A 121 19.34 7.41 14.21
CA ARG A 121 19.70 8.19 13.01
C ARG A 121 20.35 9.50 13.43
N ASN A 122 21.64 9.64 13.15
CA ASN A 122 22.28 10.95 13.13
C ASN A 122 21.52 11.81 12.09
N PRO A 123 20.96 12.99 12.45
CA PRO A 123 20.26 13.88 11.51
C PRO A 123 21.15 14.35 10.35
N ILE A 124 22.47 14.13 10.46
CA ILE A 124 23.49 14.52 9.50
C ILE A 124 23.86 13.35 8.56
N HIS A 125 22.87 12.61 8.05
CA HIS A 125 23.04 12.13 6.69
C HIS A 125 22.49 13.22 5.78
N ARG A 126 23.38 14.18 5.45
CA ARG A 126 23.11 15.08 4.33
C ARG A 126 22.65 14.20 3.17
N PRO A 127 21.64 14.63 2.40
CA PRO A 127 21.42 14.06 1.09
C PRO A 127 22.78 14.06 0.39
N ASP A 128 23.33 12.87 0.12
CA ASP A 128 24.54 12.72 -0.65
C ASP A 128 24.41 13.56 -1.93
N THR A 129 25.51 14.06 -2.47
CA THR A 129 25.45 14.83 -3.73
C THR A 129 24.80 14.04 -4.89
N ASN A 130 24.66 12.71 -4.71
CA ASN A 130 23.88 11.81 -5.54
C ASN A 130 22.35 11.96 -5.37
N THR A 131 21.82 12.24 -4.18
CA THR A 131 20.38 12.51 -3.95
C THR A 131 19.96 13.85 -4.54
N LYS A 132 20.85 14.85 -4.64
CA LYS A 132 20.58 16.05 -5.46
C LYS A 132 20.52 15.75 -6.97
N LYS A 133 21.28 14.77 -7.47
CA LYS A 133 21.13 14.29 -8.87
C LYS A 133 19.87 13.44 -9.05
N ARG A 134 19.49 12.63 -8.06
CA ARG A 134 18.26 11.81 -8.07
C ARG A 134 16.99 12.66 -7.96
N GLN A 135 16.98 13.71 -7.14
CA GLN A 135 15.91 14.71 -7.07
C GLN A 135 15.80 15.56 -8.34
N LYS A 136 16.92 15.92 -8.99
CA LYS A 136 16.87 16.59 -10.30
C LYS A 136 16.30 15.69 -11.40
N GLY A 137 16.48 14.37 -11.32
CA GLY A 137 15.79 13.39 -12.16
C GLY A 137 14.27 13.33 -11.92
N CYS A 138 13.84 13.39 -10.65
CA CYS A 138 12.42 13.48 -10.29
C CYS A 138 11.76 14.80 -10.74
N ARG A 139 12.51 15.91 -10.82
CA ARG A 139 11.95 17.23 -11.18
C ARG A 139 11.74 17.43 -12.69
N LEU A 140 12.42 16.66 -13.54
CA LEU A 140 12.12 16.57 -14.98
C LEU A 140 11.00 15.56 -15.27
N TYR A 141 10.46 14.91 -14.25
CA TYR A 141 9.39 13.92 -14.31
C TYR A 141 8.07 14.52 -13.81
N GLY A 142 7.71 15.67 -14.38
CA GLY A 142 6.39 16.27 -14.24
C GLY A 142 5.42 15.60 -15.20
N SER A 143 4.44 14.90 -14.62
CA SER A 143 3.26 14.25 -15.24
C SER A 143 3.50 12.88 -15.90
N SER A 144 3.02 11.75 -15.37
CA SER A 144 2.27 11.51 -14.13
C SER A 144 2.49 10.06 -13.69
N THR A 145 3.16 9.87 -12.55
CA THR A 145 3.25 8.64 -11.71
C THR A 145 4.15 7.45 -12.10
N VAL A 146 4.48 7.12 -13.35
CA VAL A 146 5.05 5.76 -13.63
C VAL A 146 6.05 5.65 -14.80
N LYS A 147 7.21 6.29 -14.77
CA LYS A 147 8.32 5.82 -15.64
C LYS A 147 9.71 5.78 -14.97
N ALA A 148 9.77 5.95 -13.65
CA ALA A 148 10.96 5.68 -12.85
C ALA A 148 11.03 4.24 -12.30
N ALA A 149 10.19 3.33 -12.83
CA ALA A 149 10.47 1.90 -12.82
C ALA A 149 11.64 1.53 -13.77
N ALA A 150 12.18 2.49 -14.53
CA ALA A 150 13.20 2.27 -15.56
C ALA A 150 14.65 2.49 -15.07
N ARG A 151 15.07 1.82 -13.99
CA ARG A 151 16.46 1.31 -13.90
C ARG A 151 16.48 -0.05 -13.19
N PRO A 152 16.26 -1.15 -13.93
CA PRO A 152 16.53 -2.50 -13.46
C PRO A 152 18.04 -2.76 -13.63
N SER A 153 18.86 -2.40 -12.64
CA SER A 153 20.25 -2.87 -12.59
C SER A 153 20.91 -2.55 -11.26
N LEU A 154 21.61 -3.54 -10.68
CA LEU A 154 22.39 -3.53 -9.43
C LEU A 154 21.64 -3.84 -8.12
N TYR A 155 20.82 -4.90 -8.11
CA TYR A 155 20.73 -5.73 -6.89
C TYR A 155 20.74 -7.24 -7.22
N ILE A 156 21.64 -7.62 -8.12
CA ILE A 156 22.26 -8.95 -8.10
C ILE A 156 23.72 -8.68 -7.74
N ARG A 157 24.08 -8.76 -6.45
CA ARG A 157 25.47 -9.06 -6.11
C ARG A 157 25.57 -10.58 -6.04
N PRO A 158 26.52 -11.20 -6.78
CA PRO A 158 26.72 -12.63 -6.72
C PRO A 158 27.19 -13.01 -5.31
N ILE A 159 26.68 -14.13 -4.83
CA ILE A 159 27.30 -14.95 -3.80
C ILE A 159 28.69 -15.30 -4.31
N LEU A 160 29.77 -14.85 -3.67
CA LEU A 160 31.12 -15.42 -3.70
C LEU A 160 31.95 -14.86 -2.52
N PRO A 161 32.95 -15.62 -2.03
CA PRO A 161 33.35 -15.66 -0.62
C PRO A 161 34.60 -14.84 -0.33
N TYR A 162 34.67 -14.34 0.91
CA TYR A 162 35.87 -14.26 1.74
C TYR A 162 35.43 -14.26 3.20
#